data_AF-A0AAU6HQB1-F1
#
_entry.id   AF-A0AAU6HQB1-F1
#
_cell.length_a   1.000
_cell.length_b   1.000
_cell.length_c   1.000
_cell.angle_alpha   90.00
_cell.angle_beta   90.00
_cell.angle_gamma   90.00
#
_symmetry.space_group_name_H-M   'P 1'
#
loop_
_entity.id
_entity.type
_entity.pdbx_description
1 polymer ?
#
loop_
_entity_poly.entity_id
_entity_poly.type
_entity_poly.pdbx_seq_one_letter_code
_entity_poly.pdbx_strand_id
1 'polypeptide(L)'
;MADSPRTESHPGLPPTPPPVPPPSGPADGTPRPVPADADEALELGRRHFPDVGSPGGPTALFVHECDLGYLLHASRPPPADPTAPPAEPGGSAVVLAKADGEVTWLPHFPPEAAVELYRRRSRPKSP
;
A
#
# COMPACT_ATOMS: atom_id res chain seq x y z
N MET A 1 64.23 -11.30 -30.17
CA MET A 1 63.37 -10.66 -31.19
C MET A 1 62.28 -11.69 -31.48
N ALA A 2 60.99 -11.58 -31.14
CA ALA A 2 60.10 -10.56 -30.58
C ALA A 2 58.99 -11.32 -29.79
N ASP A 3 58.66 -10.91 -28.57
CA ASP A 3 57.55 -10.05 -28.14
C ASP A 3 56.15 -10.71 -28.16
N SER A 4 55.41 -10.54 -27.06
CA SER A 4 54.07 -11.07 -26.78
C SER A 4 52.99 -10.22 -27.47
N PRO A 5 51.71 -10.63 -27.38
CA PRO A 5 50.89 -9.81 -26.48
C PRO A 5 50.05 -10.63 -25.50
N ARG A 6 50.10 -10.19 -24.23
CA ARG A 6 49.18 -10.55 -23.16
C ARG A 6 47.81 -9.96 -23.48
N THR A 7 46.77 -10.78 -23.49
CA THR A 7 45.38 -10.30 -23.50
C THR A 7 45.09 -9.61 -22.16
N GLU A 8 44.77 -8.33 -22.24
CA GLU A 8 44.43 -7.46 -21.12
C GLU A 8 43.17 -7.97 -20.40
N SER A 9 43.28 -8.14 -19.09
CA SER A 9 42.15 -8.42 -18.21
C SER A 9 41.48 -7.10 -17.86
N HIS A 10 40.31 -6.81 -18.43
CA HIS A 10 39.49 -5.68 -18.00
C HIS A 10 38.92 -5.97 -16.60
N PRO A 11 39.07 -5.06 -15.61
CA PRO A 11 38.48 -5.24 -14.29
C PRO A 11 36.96 -5.20 -14.40
N GLY A 12 36.33 -6.31 -14.03
CA GLY A 12 34.88 -6.49 -14.07
C GLY A 12 34.16 -5.44 -13.24
N LEU A 13 33.32 -4.65 -13.91
CA LEU A 13 32.32 -3.83 -13.23
C LEU A 13 31.41 -4.75 -12.39
N PRO A 14 30.99 -4.33 -11.18
CA PRO A 14 30.01 -5.09 -10.41
C PRO A 14 28.73 -5.25 -11.24
N PRO A 15 27.99 -6.37 -11.11
CA PRO A 15 26.73 -6.54 -11.80
C PRO A 15 25.80 -5.38 -11.45
N THR A 16 25.22 -4.76 -12.48
CA THR A 16 24.20 -3.71 -12.30
C THR A 16 23.11 -4.26 -11.37
N PRO A 17 22.71 -3.53 -10.31
CA PRO A 17 21.57 -3.94 -9.52
C PRO A 17 20.36 -4.14 -10.45
N PRO A 18 19.47 -5.11 -10.17
CA PRO A 18 18.27 -5.29 -10.97
C PRO A 18 17.49 -3.96 -11.01
N PRO A 19 16.88 -3.59 -12.16
CA PRO A 19 16.07 -2.39 -12.24
C PRO A 19 15.01 -2.45 -11.13
N VAL A 20 14.92 -1.38 -10.35
CA VAL A 20 13.84 -1.20 -9.38
C VAL A 20 12.53 -1.38 -10.16
N PRO A 21 11.62 -2.27 -9.73
CA PRO A 21 10.33 -2.39 -10.39
C PRO A 21 9.68 -1.01 -10.42
N PRO A 22 9.05 -0.61 -11.54
CA PRO A 22 8.39 0.69 -11.60
C PRO A 22 7.38 0.79 -10.46
N PRO A 23 7.16 2.00 -9.90
CA PRO A 23 6.10 2.19 -8.93
C PRO A 23 4.80 1.65 -9.56
N SER A 24 4.03 0.88 -8.80
CA SER A 24 2.73 0.33 -9.24
C SER A 24 1.67 1.45 -9.28
N GLY A 25 1.97 2.50 -10.02
CA GLY A 25 1.04 3.57 -10.38
C GLY A 25 0.14 3.15 -11.55
N PRO A 26 -0.90 3.94 -11.85
CA PRO A 26 -1.67 3.75 -13.07
C PRO A 26 -0.75 3.75 -14.30
N ALA A 27 -1.07 2.90 -15.29
CA ALA A 27 -0.26 2.65 -16.47
C ALA A 27 0.01 3.90 -17.34
N ASP A 28 -0.67 5.02 -17.06
CA ASP A 28 -0.61 6.29 -17.79
C ASP A 28 0.56 7.20 -17.35
N GLY A 29 1.41 6.75 -16.43
CA GLY A 29 2.62 7.48 -16.01
C GLY A 29 2.35 8.75 -15.17
N THR A 30 1.08 8.99 -14.81
CA THR A 30 0.70 10.08 -13.90
C THR A 30 1.12 9.71 -12.47
N PRO A 31 1.86 10.57 -11.75
CA PRO A 31 2.19 10.33 -10.35
C PRO A 31 0.90 10.14 -9.55
N ARG A 32 0.87 9.10 -8.72
CA ARG A 32 -0.25 8.88 -7.80
C ARG A 32 -0.22 10.02 -6.76
N PRO A 33 -1.37 10.62 -6.41
CA PRO A 33 -1.40 11.67 -5.40
C PRO A 33 -0.91 11.12 -4.06
N VAL A 34 0.05 11.80 -3.46
CA VAL A 34 0.58 11.49 -2.14
C VAL A 34 -0.13 12.37 -1.13
N PRO A 35 -0.86 11.81 -0.16
CA PRO A 35 -1.56 12.61 0.85
C PRO A 35 -0.57 13.38 1.73
N ALA A 36 -0.76 14.69 1.82
CA ALA A 36 0.02 15.57 2.69
C ALA A 36 -0.41 15.41 4.17
N ASP A 37 -1.70 15.14 4.41
CA ASP A 37 -2.28 14.99 5.74
C ASP A 37 -3.42 13.95 5.78
N ALA A 38 -4.02 13.78 6.95
CA ALA A 38 -5.08 12.80 7.18
C ALA A 38 -6.40 13.15 6.47
N ASP A 39 -6.70 14.44 6.29
CA ASP A 39 -7.92 14.87 5.61
C ASP A 39 -7.80 14.60 4.10
N GLU A 40 -6.67 14.95 3.51
CA GLU A 40 -6.37 14.61 2.10
C GLU A 40 -6.33 13.09 1.90
N ALA A 41 -5.76 12.34 2.83
CA ALA A 41 -5.79 10.87 2.78
C ALA A 41 -7.23 10.33 2.80
N LEU A 42 -8.10 10.90 3.62
CA LEU A 42 -9.52 10.52 3.67
C LEU A 42 -10.23 10.86 2.36
N GLU A 43 -9.99 12.04 1.79
CA GLU A 43 -10.54 12.45 0.49
C GLU A 43 -10.10 11.53 -0.65
N LEU A 44 -8.79 11.28 -0.77
CA LEU A 44 -8.23 10.39 -1.78
C LEU A 44 -8.73 8.95 -1.60
N GLY A 45 -8.85 8.50 -0.35
CA GLY A 45 -9.19 7.12 -0.06
C GLY A 45 -10.69 6.79 -0.15
N ARG A 46 -11.58 7.79 -0.11
CA ARG A 46 -13.05 7.60 -0.28
C ARG A 46 -13.39 6.79 -1.52
N ARG A 47 -12.66 6.96 -2.62
CA ARG A 47 -12.88 6.22 -3.88
C ARG A 47 -12.70 4.71 -3.78
N HIS A 48 -12.11 4.22 -2.69
CA HIS A 48 -11.87 2.80 -2.44
C HIS A 48 -12.96 2.15 -1.60
N PHE A 49 -13.92 2.93 -1.11
CA PHE A 49 -15.04 2.45 -0.29
C PHE A 49 -16.37 2.78 -0.96
N PRO A 50 -17.44 2.03 -0.66
CA PRO A 50 -18.79 2.48 -0.98
C PRO A 50 -19.09 3.80 -0.28
N ASP A 51 -20.01 4.58 -0.86
CA ASP A 51 -20.42 5.86 -0.29
C ASP A 51 -20.98 5.69 1.12
N VAL A 52 -20.60 6.59 2.03
CA VAL A 52 -21.11 6.62 3.40
C VAL A 52 -22.62 6.85 3.38
N GLY A 53 -23.37 6.00 4.07
CA GLY A 53 -24.84 6.05 4.12
C GLY A 53 -25.54 5.40 2.92
N SER A 54 -24.81 4.82 1.96
CA SER A 54 -25.41 3.98 0.92
C SER A 54 -26.01 2.69 1.52
N PRO A 55 -27.05 2.10 0.90
CA PRO A 55 -27.62 0.84 1.37
C PRO A 55 -26.57 -0.27 1.46
N GLY A 56 -26.34 -0.81 2.67
CA GLY A 56 -25.30 -1.82 2.93
C GLY A 56 -23.87 -1.29 2.98
N GLY A 57 -23.67 0.02 2.80
CA GLY A 57 -22.39 0.70 2.85
C GLY A 57 -21.93 1.07 4.26
N PRO A 58 -20.79 1.78 4.36
CA PRO A 58 -20.27 2.23 5.64
C PRO A 58 -21.14 3.31 6.29
N THR A 59 -21.20 3.30 7.63
CA THR A 59 -21.82 4.39 8.41
C THR A 59 -20.88 5.59 8.56
N ALA A 60 -19.58 5.36 8.49
CA ALA A 60 -18.53 6.37 8.54
C ALA A 60 -17.22 5.77 7.99
N LEU A 61 -16.33 6.66 7.56
CA LEU A 61 -14.95 6.36 7.21
C LEU A 61 -14.03 7.05 8.20
N PHE A 62 -12.99 6.34 8.61
CA PHE A 62 -11.99 6.82 9.55
C PHE A 62 -10.61 6.74 8.93
N VAL A 63 -9.73 7.63 9.35
CA VAL A 63 -8.33 7.66 8.98
C VAL A 63 -7.48 7.60 10.24
N HIS A 64 -6.44 6.77 10.21
CA HIS A 64 -5.42 6.68 11.23
C HIS A 64 -4.07 6.93 10.59
N GLU A 65 -3.42 8.03 10.97
CA GLU A 65 -2.07 8.33 10.52
C GLU A 65 -1.05 7.42 11.21
N CYS A 66 -0.11 6.87 10.43
CA CYS A 66 1.03 6.14 10.94
C CYS A 66 2.34 6.63 10.31
N ASP A 67 3.45 6.00 10.70
CA ASP A 67 4.80 6.31 10.23
C ASP A 67 4.98 6.09 8.72
N LEU A 68 4.33 5.07 8.16
CA LEU A 68 4.49 4.69 6.76
C LEU A 68 3.38 5.21 5.84
N GLY A 69 2.27 5.70 6.39
CA GLY A 69 1.08 5.97 5.60
C GLY A 69 -0.13 6.46 6.40
N TYR A 70 -1.29 6.41 5.76
CA TYR A 70 -2.59 6.67 6.36
C TYR A 70 -3.47 5.44 6.17
N LEU A 71 -3.90 4.84 7.27
CA LEU A 71 -4.81 3.70 7.27
C LEU A 71 -6.26 4.20 7.29
N LEU A 72 -7.00 3.88 6.24
CA LEU A 72 -8.43 4.11 6.15
C LEU A 72 -9.21 2.84 6.46
N HIS A 73 -10.28 2.97 7.22
CA HIS A 73 -11.22 1.88 7.45
C HIS A 73 -12.66 2.37 7.55
N ALA A 74 -13.58 1.50 7.14
CA ALA A 74 -15.01 1.73 7.17
C ALA A 74 -15.62 1.18 8.46
N SER A 75 -16.39 1.98 9.21
CA SER A 75 -17.31 1.39 10.18
C SER A 75 -18.51 0.81 9.44
N ARG A 76 -18.90 -0.41 9.82
CA ARG A 76 -20.18 -0.97 9.42
C ARG A 76 -21.12 -1.00 10.62
N PRO A 77 -22.44 -0.83 10.40
CA PRO A 77 -23.39 -1.09 11.45
C PRO A 77 -23.24 -2.55 11.89
N PRO A 78 -23.50 -2.85 13.19
CA PRO A 78 -23.59 -4.22 13.63
C PRO A 78 -24.63 -4.96 12.77
N PRO A 79 -24.39 -6.24 12.42
CA PRO A 79 -25.35 -7.00 11.65
C PRO A 79 -26.66 -7.11 12.43
N ALA A 80 -27.79 -7.01 11.71
CA ALA A 80 -29.12 -7.13 12.31
C ALA A 80 -29.32 -8.50 12.99
N ASP A 81 -28.70 -9.54 12.42
CA ASP A 81 -28.60 -10.87 13.00
C ASP A 81 -27.12 -11.21 13.23
N PRO A 82 -26.65 -11.30 14.49
CA PRO A 82 -25.26 -11.63 14.82
C PRO A 82 -24.89 -13.09 14.50
N THR A 83 -25.87 -13.95 14.24
CA THR A 83 -25.64 -15.35 13.85
C THR A 83 -25.56 -15.54 12.34
N ALA A 84 -26.03 -14.55 11.57
CA ALA A 84 -25.89 -14.54 10.12
C ALA A 84 -24.40 -14.33 9.73
N PRO A 85 -23.90 -15.03 8.70
CA PRO A 85 -22.58 -14.77 8.19
C PRO A 85 -22.48 -13.32 7.67
N PRO A 86 -21.32 -12.66 7.79
CA PRO A 86 -21.12 -11.33 7.22
C PRO A 86 -21.46 -11.34 5.72
N ALA A 87 -22.20 -10.32 5.26
CA ALA A 87 -22.55 -10.19 3.84
C ALA A 87 -21.32 -10.09 2.93
N GLU A 88 -20.21 -9.54 3.45
CA GLU A 88 -18.91 -9.53 2.80
C GLU A 88 -17.85 -10.06 3.79
N PRO A 89 -17.20 -11.20 3.49
CA PRO A 89 -16.16 -11.75 4.34
C PRO A 89 -14.97 -10.80 4.42
N GLY A 90 -14.56 -10.44 5.64
CA GLY A 90 -13.29 -9.77 5.90
C GLY A 90 -13.20 -8.38 5.28
N GLY A 91 -14.07 -7.45 5.72
CA GLY A 91 -14.08 -6.06 5.28
C GLY A 91 -12.68 -5.50 5.05
N SER A 92 -12.55 -4.58 4.10
CA SER A 92 -11.25 -4.07 3.70
C SER A 92 -10.86 -2.83 4.49
N ALA A 93 -9.59 -2.76 4.90
CA ALA A 93 -8.92 -1.51 5.22
C ALA A 93 -7.91 -1.19 4.11
N VAL A 94 -7.59 0.09 3.95
CA VAL A 94 -6.70 0.57 2.89
C VAL A 94 -5.60 1.42 3.52
N VAL A 95 -4.35 1.20 3.15
CA VAL A 95 -3.24 2.12 3.49
C VAL A 95 -2.86 2.92 2.26
N LEU A 96 -2.82 4.23 2.39
CA LEU A 96 -2.16 5.15 1.45
C LEU A 96 -0.75 5.43 1.94
N ALA A 97 0.25 5.04 1.16
CA ALA A 97 1.65 5.22 1.53
C ALA A 97 2.06 6.70 1.44
N LYS A 98 2.81 7.18 2.45
CA LYS A 98 3.37 8.54 2.45
C LYS A 98 4.53 8.73 1.47
N ALA A 99 5.16 7.64 1.02
CA ALA A 99 6.36 7.70 0.18
C ALA A 99 6.03 8.03 -1.29
N ASP A 100 4.95 7.44 -1.81
CA ASP A 100 4.63 7.41 -3.24
C ASP A 100 3.12 7.33 -3.51
N GLY A 101 2.29 7.38 -2.47
CA GLY A 101 0.84 7.29 -2.57
C GLY A 101 0.31 5.88 -2.81
N GLU A 102 1.15 4.83 -2.77
CA GLU A 102 0.73 3.44 -3.03
C GLU A 102 -0.48 3.03 -2.18
N VAL A 103 -1.39 2.25 -2.77
CA VAL A 103 -2.64 1.82 -2.15
C VAL A 103 -2.53 0.34 -1.80
N THR A 104 -2.38 0.04 -0.51
CA THR A 104 -2.31 -1.34 -0.03
C THR A 104 -3.59 -1.77 0.66
N TRP A 105 -4.18 -2.86 0.20
CA TRP A 105 -5.35 -3.48 0.81
C TRP A 105 -4.95 -4.40 1.97
N LEU A 106 -5.63 -4.25 3.11
CA LEU A 106 -5.43 -5.02 4.33
C LEU A 106 -6.76 -5.62 4.82
N PRO A 107 -6.71 -6.74 5.57
CA PRO A 107 -7.84 -7.17 6.37
C PRO A 107 -8.25 -6.08 7.36
N HIS A 108 -9.55 -5.99 7.67
CA HIS A 108 -10.07 -5.08 8.70
C HIS A 108 -9.77 -5.60 10.12
N PHE A 109 -8.51 -5.43 10.53
CA PHE A 109 -8.05 -5.55 11.91
C PHE A 109 -8.18 -4.22 12.65
N PRO A 110 -8.07 -4.21 13.99
CA PRO A 110 -7.86 -2.96 14.74
C PRO A 110 -6.68 -2.17 14.15
N PRO A 111 -6.72 -0.82 14.19
CA PRO A 111 -5.75 0.03 13.50
C PRO A 111 -4.29 -0.34 13.76
N GLU A 112 -3.92 -0.60 15.01
CA GLU A 112 -2.56 -0.91 15.42
C GLU A 112 -2.06 -2.21 14.79
N ALA A 113 -2.91 -3.24 14.75
CA ALA A 113 -2.60 -4.53 14.15
C ALA A 113 -2.50 -4.46 12.62
N ALA A 114 -3.36 -3.66 11.98
CA ALA A 114 -3.29 -3.40 10.54
C ALA A 114 -2.01 -2.65 10.17
N VAL A 115 -1.62 -1.63 10.95
CA VAL A 115 -0.35 -0.91 10.76
C VAL A 115 0.85 -1.83 10.95
N GLU A 116 0.84 -2.70 11.96
CA GLU A 116 1.93 -3.67 12.15
C GLU A 116 2.04 -4.65 10.97
N LEU A 117 0.91 -5.16 10.47
CA LEU A 117 0.87 -6.01 9.28
C LEU A 117 1.45 -5.28 8.06
N TYR A 118 1.07 -4.01 7.87
CA TYR A 118 1.60 -3.19 6.79
C TYR A 118 3.12 -3.01 6.91
N ARG A 119 3.62 -2.64 8.08
CA ARG A 119 5.07 -2.51 8.35
C ARG A 119 5.82 -3.79 8.01
N ARG A 120 5.29 -4.96 8.39
CA ARG A 120 5.91 -6.26 8.07
C ARG A 120 5.97 -6.52 6.57
N ARG A 121 4.95 -6.10 5.81
CA ARG A 121 4.88 -6.26 4.35
C ARG A 121 5.77 -5.26 3.59
N SER A 122 5.90 -4.04 4.12
CA SER A 122 6.67 -2.96 3.50
C SER A 122 8.16 -2.99 3.84
N ARG A 123 8.58 -3.86 4.78
CA ARG A 123 10.01 -4.10 4.99
C ARG A 123 10.63 -4.67 3.72
N PRO A 124 11.73 -4.10 3.19
CA PRO A 124 12.45 -4.72 2.10
C PRO A 124 12.84 -6.13 2.53
N LYS A 125 12.52 -7.13 1.70
CA LYS A 125 13.04 -8.49 1.90
C LYS A 125 14.56 -8.39 1.80
N SER A 126 15.25 -8.44 2.93
CA SER A 126 16.69 -8.60 2.93
C SER A 126 17.03 -9.91 2.20
N PRO A 127 18.03 -9.91 1.30
CA PRO A 127 18.46 -11.10 0.57
C PRO A 127 19.03 -12.18 1.49
#